data_AF-A0AA42CV14-F1
#
_entry.id   AF-A0AA42CV14-F1
#
_cell.length_a   1.000
_cell.length_b   1.000
_cell.length_c   1.000
_cell.angle_alpha   90.00
_cell.angle_beta   90.00
_cell.angle_gamma   90.00
#
_symmetry.space_group_name_H-M   'P 1'
#
loop_
_entity.id
_entity.type
_entity.pdbx_description
1 polymer ?
#
loop_
_entity_poly.entity_id
_entity_poly.type
_entity_poly.pdbx_seq_one_letter_code
_entity_poly.pdbx_strand_id
1 'polypeptide(L)'
;MFDHAPYAKSVILTALSATLISAAPPPGVAGSGVLCLGTFVYFVEKTGKLCRAGEDPEFQARIAGYARRFDDYIIRNTGGDPEVLAKFKESQNLTSENQNYICKGDVAESYDRFKAQGVDKLDDAVDELLARDGPPSFGDCV
;
A
#
# COMPACT_ATOMS: atom_id res chain seq x y z
N MET A 1 -45.05 10.58 -70.60
CA MET A 1 -44.83 11.91 -70.02
C MET A 1 -43.54 11.80 -69.22
N PHE A 2 -42.48 12.39 -69.74
CA PHE A 2 -41.15 12.35 -69.16
C PHE A 2 -41.08 13.39 -68.04
N ASP A 3 -40.59 13.00 -66.87
CA ASP A 3 -39.97 13.94 -65.94
C ASP A 3 -38.70 13.31 -65.38
N HIS A 4 -37.58 13.91 -65.78
CA HIS A 4 -36.26 13.73 -65.20
C HIS A 4 -36.04 14.85 -64.17
N ALA A 5 -35.58 14.53 -62.96
CA ALA A 5 -34.58 15.36 -62.27
C ALA A 5 -33.91 14.62 -61.09
N PRO A 6 -32.63 14.94 -60.77
CA PRO A 6 -31.68 14.05 -60.10
C PRO A 6 -31.11 14.65 -58.78
N TYR A 7 -30.09 14.00 -58.22
CA TYR A 7 -29.23 14.43 -57.08
C TYR A 7 -29.88 14.28 -55.68
N ALA A 8 -29.20 13.89 -54.59
CA ALA A 8 -27.77 13.86 -54.30
C ALA A 8 -27.46 12.84 -53.18
N LYS A 9 -26.23 12.31 -53.25
CA LYS A 9 -25.28 12.07 -52.14
C LYS A 9 -25.84 11.95 -50.71
N SER A 10 -25.58 10.81 -50.06
CA SER A 10 -24.88 10.79 -48.77
C SER A 10 -24.37 9.37 -48.47
N VAL A 11 -23.06 9.23 -48.63
CA VAL A 11 -22.27 8.12 -48.10
C VAL A 11 -22.18 8.34 -46.59
N ILE A 12 -22.89 7.54 -45.81
CA ILE A 12 -22.67 7.47 -44.36
C ILE A 12 -21.71 6.30 -44.13
N LEU A 13 -20.41 6.61 -44.20
CA LEU A 13 -19.37 5.76 -43.64
C LEU A 13 -19.44 5.94 -42.11
N THR A 14 -20.16 5.07 -41.42
CA THR A 14 -20.09 4.95 -39.97
C THR A 14 -18.77 4.28 -39.61
N ALA A 15 -17.73 5.11 -39.44
CA ALA A 15 -16.50 4.71 -38.77
C ALA A 15 -16.82 4.43 -37.29
N LEU A 16 -17.05 3.15 -36.97
CA LEU A 16 -17.06 2.66 -35.60
C LEU A 16 -15.63 2.76 -35.06
N SER A 17 -15.29 3.93 -34.54
CA SER A 17 -14.14 4.13 -33.66
C SER A 17 -14.38 3.30 -32.40
N ALA A 18 -13.94 2.04 -32.42
CA ALA A 18 -13.81 1.23 -31.22
C ALA A 18 -12.73 1.86 -30.35
N THR A 19 -13.13 2.82 -29.50
CA THR A 19 -12.31 3.27 -28.38
C THR A 19 -12.06 2.05 -27.50
N LEU A 20 -10.82 1.54 -27.54
CA LEU A 20 -10.31 0.58 -26.58
C LEU A 20 -10.33 1.26 -25.21
N ILE A 21 -11.44 1.10 -24.49
CA ILE A 21 -11.51 1.41 -23.07
C ILE A 21 -10.64 0.34 -22.41
N SER A 22 -9.37 0.67 -22.18
CA SER A 22 -8.54 -0.08 -21.25
C SER A 22 -9.22 0.04 -19.89
N ALA A 23 -10.03 -0.96 -19.52
CA ALA A 23 -10.61 -1.02 -18.20
C ALA A 23 -9.46 -0.98 -17.21
N ALA A 24 -9.39 0.09 -16.41
CA ALA A 24 -8.47 0.14 -15.28
C ALA A 24 -8.69 -1.12 -14.43
N PRO A 25 -7.63 -1.71 -13.84
CA PRO A 25 -7.80 -2.81 -12.91
C PRO A 25 -8.86 -2.44 -11.87
N PRO A 26 -9.72 -3.39 -11.45
CA PRO A 26 -10.71 -3.10 -10.42
C PRO A 26 -9.99 -2.54 -9.18
N PRO A 27 -10.55 -1.50 -8.51
CA PRO A 27 -9.93 -0.94 -7.33
C PRO A 27 -9.74 -2.03 -6.27
N GLY A 28 -8.58 -2.03 -5.60
CA GLY A 28 -8.29 -3.00 -4.55
C GLY A 28 -9.30 -2.92 -3.40
N VAL A 29 -9.56 -4.06 -2.75
CA VAL A 29 -10.47 -4.13 -1.59
C VAL A 29 -9.94 -3.25 -0.46
N ALA A 30 -10.77 -2.35 0.07
CA ALA A 30 -10.39 -1.46 1.16
C ALA A 30 -9.90 -2.24 2.39
N GLY A 31 -8.83 -1.78 3.02
CA GLY A 31 -8.17 -2.46 4.13
C GLY A 31 -7.39 -3.73 3.76
N SER A 32 -7.43 -4.21 2.52
CA SER A 32 -6.61 -5.34 2.04
C SER A 32 -5.15 -4.95 1.98
N GLY A 33 -4.27 -5.75 2.58
CA GLY A 33 -2.81 -5.50 2.60
C GLY A 33 -2.32 -4.61 3.74
N VAL A 34 -3.21 -3.97 4.50
CA VAL A 34 -2.84 -3.05 5.59
C VAL A 34 -2.03 -3.74 6.67
N LEU A 35 -2.46 -4.92 7.12
CA LEU A 35 -1.70 -5.67 8.13
C LEU A 35 -0.38 -6.20 7.57
N CYS A 36 -0.32 -6.45 6.25
CA CYS A 36 0.87 -6.92 5.57
C CYS A 36 1.99 -5.88 5.61
N LEU A 37 1.75 -4.74 4.95
CA LEU A 37 2.73 -3.69 4.84
C LEU A 37 3.03 -3.08 6.22
N GLY A 38 2.00 -2.97 7.07
CA GLY A 38 2.17 -2.55 8.46
C GLY A 38 3.19 -3.40 9.21
N THR A 39 3.08 -4.74 9.15
CA THR A 39 4.05 -5.64 9.79
C THR A 39 5.48 -5.38 9.33
N PHE A 40 5.72 -5.24 8.02
CA PHE A 40 7.06 -4.94 7.53
C PHE A 40 7.56 -3.56 8.00
N VAL A 41 6.71 -2.53 7.95
CA VAL A 41 7.04 -1.20 8.47
C VAL A 41 7.42 -1.26 9.95
N TYR A 42 6.68 -2.01 10.79
CA TYR A 42 7.02 -2.15 12.21
C TYR A 42 8.34 -2.91 12.43
N PHE A 43 8.64 -3.94 11.64
CA PHE A 43 9.92 -4.63 11.73
C PHE A 43 11.09 -3.76 11.30
N VAL A 44 10.92 -2.96 10.24
CA VAL A 44 11.95 -2.00 9.79
C VAL A 44 12.14 -0.91 10.84
N GLU A 45 11.06 -0.38 11.43
CA GLU A 45 11.13 0.58 12.53
C GLU A 45 11.93 0.00 13.72
N LYS A 46 11.60 -1.23 14.11
CA LYS A 46 12.24 -1.91 15.23
C LYS A 46 13.71 -2.22 14.96
N THR A 47 14.04 -2.67 13.76
CA THR A 47 15.42 -2.90 13.32
C THR A 47 16.22 -1.60 13.32
N GLY A 48 15.62 -0.50 12.85
CA GLY A 48 16.19 0.85 12.93
C GLY A 48 16.58 1.23 14.36
N LYS A 49 15.65 1.07 15.29
CA LYS A 49 15.84 1.41 16.71
C LYS A 49 16.85 0.53 17.43
N LEU A 50 16.80 -0.79 17.22
CA LEU A 50 17.55 -1.76 18.02
C LEU A 50 18.92 -2.13 17.43
N CYS A 51 19.04 -2.08 16.10
CA CYS A 51 20.19 -2.66 15.40
C CYS A 51 20.97 -1.63 14.59
N ARG A 52 20.34 -0.52 14.18
CA ARG A 52 20.89 0.49 13.26
C ARG A 52 20.84 1.90 13.86
N ALA A 53 20.87 2.02 15.19
CA ALA A 53 20.68 3.28 15.88
C ALA A 53 21.70 4.34 15.42
N GLY A 54 21.21 5.47 14.90
CA GLY A 54 22.04 6.60 14.46
C GLY A 54 22.58 6.51 13.03
N GLU A 55 22.34 5.42 12.29
CA GLU A 55 22.88 5.27 10.91
C GLU A 55 22.17 6.16 9.88
N ASP A 56 20.84 6.31 9.97
CA ASP A 56 20.04 7.06 9.00
C ASP A 56 18.81 7.68 9.69
N PRO A 57 18.99 8.82 10.39
CA PRO A 57 17.93 9.38 11.21
C PRO A 57 16.73 9.86 10.39
N GLU A 58 16.92 10.28 9.14
CA GLU A 58 15.84 10.74 8.27
C GLU A 58 14.96 9.56 7.81
N PHE A 59 15.57 8.48 7.31
CA PHE A 59 14.84 7.28 6.95
C PHE A 59 14.12 6.67 8.17
N GLN A 60 14.80 6.59 9.32
CA GLN A 60 14.19 6.07 10.55
C GLN A 60 13.01 6.92 11.03
N ALA A 61 13.12 8.25 10.95
CA ALA A 61 12.02 9.15 11.27
C ALA A 61 10.83 8.96 10.31
N ARG A 62 11.11 8.74 9.02
CA ARG A 62 10.08 8.48 8.00
C ARG A 62 9.35 7.15 8.26
N ILE A 63 10.09 6.07 8.50
CA ILE A 63 9.50 4.76 8.84
C ILE A 63 8.66 4.84 10.13
N ALA A 64 9.14 5.53 11.16
CA ALA A 64 8.37 5.77 12.37
C ALA A 64 7.09 6.58 12.11
N GLY A 65 7.12 7.48 11.12
CA GLY A 65 5.94 8.18 10.60
C GLY A 65 4.92 7.23 9.99
N TYR A 66 5.35 6.30 9.12
CA TYR A 66 4.46 5.28 8.56
C TYR A 66 3.86 4.39 9.65
N ALA A 67 4.67 3.92 10.60
CA ALA A 67 4.21 3.08 11.70
C ALA A 67 3.04 3.73 12.46
N ARG A 68 3.16 5.03 12.78
CA ARG A 68 2.05 5.79 13.40
C ARG A 68 0.81 5.87 12.51
N ARG A 69 0.97 6.06 11.21
CA ARG A 69 -0.16 6.10 10.27
C ARG A 69 -0.88 4.75 10.17
N PHE A 70 -0.15 3.64 10.24
CA PHE A 70 -0.76 2.30 10.33
C PHE A 70 -1.46 2.09 11.66
N ASP A 71 -0.87 2.53 12.79
CA ASP A 71 -1.53 2.49 14.10
C ASP A 71 -2.87 3.24 14.06
N ASP A 72 -2.86 4.48 13.56
CA ASP A 72 -4.06 5.32 13.43
C ASP A 72 -5.11 4.69 12.52
N TYR A 73 -4.69 4.11 11.39
CA TYR A 73 -5.58 3.41 10.47
C TYR A 73 -6.24 2.22 11.15
N ILE A 74 -5.45 1.35 11.81
CA ILE A 74 -5.95 0.13 12.45
C ILE A 74 -6.96 0.53 13.54
N ILE A 75 -6.59 1.44 14.44
CA ILE A 75 -7.47 1.90 15.53
C ILE A 75 -8.78 2.46 14.96
N ARG A 76 -8.71 3.37 13.98
CA ARG A 76 -9.91 3.97 13.36
C ARG A 76 -10.82 2.92 12.73
N ASN A 77 -10.25 1.93 12.05
CA ASN A 77 -10.99 0.93 11.28
C ASN A 77 -11.37 -0.32 12.11
N THR A 78 -11.02 -0.37 13.39
CA THR A 78 -11.43 -1.44 14.33
C THR A 78 -12.27 -0.91 15.49
N GLY A 79 -13.03 0.18 15.27
CA GLY A 79 -13.96 0.73 16.26
C GLY A 79 -13.31 1.59 17.34
N GLY A 80 -12.07 2.03 17.16
CA GLY A 80 -11.36 2.93 18.07
C GLY A 80 -10.68 2.24 19.26
N ASP A 81 -10.61 0.91 19.27
CA ASP A 81 -10.03 0.14 20.38
C ASP A 81 -8.51 -0.08 20.21
N PRO A 82 -7.66 0.55 21.04
CA PRO A 82 -6.22 0.33 21.01
C PRO A 82 -5.79 -1.09 21.42
N GLU A 83 -6.64 -1.87 22.10
CA GLU A 83 -6.30 -3.26 22.43
C GLU A 83 -6.21 -4.14 21.19
N VAL A 84 -6.97 -3.84 20.13
CA VAL A 84 -6.90 -4.59 18.86
C VAL A 84 -5.52 -4.42 18.24
N LEU A 85 -5.00 -3.20 18.23
CA LEU A 85 -3.63 -2.92 17.76
C LEU A 85 -2.58 -3.64 18.62
N ALA A 86 -2.73 -3.60 19.95
CA ALA A 86 -1.80 -4.25 20.86
C ALA A 86 -1.75 -5.77 20.65
N LYS A 87 -2.91 -6.44 20.57
CA LYS A 87 -3.04 -7.88 20.29
C LYS A 87 -2.47 -8.23 18.93
N PHE A 88 -2.70 -7.39 17.91
CA PHE A 88 -2.09 -7.57 16.61
C PHE A 88 -0.56 -7.53 16.70
N LYS A 89 0.03 -6.47 17.28
CA LYS A 89 1.49 -6.34 17.42
C LYS A 89 2.10 -7.50 18.23
N GLU A 90 1.44 -7.94 19.28
CA GLU A 90 1.84 -9.12 20.05
C GLU A 90 1.83 -10.40 19.18
N SER A 91 0.77 -10.63 18.40
CA SER A 91 0.64 -11.81 17.52
C SER A 91 1.72 -11.90 16.45
N GLN A 92 2.28 -10.75 16.05
CA GLN A 92 3.37 -10.65 15.07
C GLN A 92 4.76 -10.67 15.73
N ASN A 93 4.85 -10.92 17.04
CA ASN A 93 6.10 -10.87 17.82
C ASN A 93 6.79 -9.49 17.79
N LEU A 94 6.05 -8.41 17.48
CA LEU A 94 6.58 -7.05 17.40
C LEU A 94 6.87 -6.43 18.78
N THR A 95 6.37 -7.04 19.86
CA THR A 95 6.64 -6.65 21.25
C THR A 95 7.93 -7.26 21.81
N SER A 96 8.55 -8.23 21.11
CA SER A 96 9.75 -8.92 21.59
C SER A 96 11.03 -8.11 21.37
N GLU A 97 11.82 -7.91 22.41
CA GLU A 97 13.12 -7.21 22.34
C GLU A 97 14.30 -8.15 22.00
N ASN A 98 14.02 -9.34 21.47
CA ASN A 98 15.06 -10.31 21.13
C ASN A 98 15.91 -9.84 19.93
N GLN A 99 17.07 -9.26 20.21
CA GLN A 99 18.01 -8.79 19.18
C GLN A 99 18.53 -9.90 18.26
N ASN A 100 18.59 -11.16 18.69
CA ASN A 100 19.00 -12.24 17.79
C ASN A 100 17.98 -12.50 16.69
N TYR A 101 16.70 -12.21 16.95
CA TYR A 101 15.63 -12.32 15.96
C TYR A 101 15.56 -11.07 15.07
N ILE A 102 15.66 -9.87 15.66
CA ILE A 102 15.49 -8.61 14.91
C ILE A 102 16.74 -8.23 14.12
N CYS A 103 17.94 -8.41 14.68
CA CYS A 103 19.19 -7.90 14.10
C CYS A 103 19.89 -8.90 13.18
N LYS A 104 19.27 -10.02 12.83
CA LYS A 104 19.86 -11.07 11.98
C LYS A 104 18.81 -11.66 11.02
N GLY A 105 19.29 -12.24 9.92
CA GLY A 105 18.46 -12.93 8.93
C GLY A 105 17.47 -12.00 8.20
N ASP A 106 16.38 -12.57 7.72
CA ASP A 106 15.42 -11.88 6.84
C ASP A 106 14.81 -10.61 7.46
N VAL A 107 14.62 -10.57 8.78
CA VAL A 107 14.09 -9.39 9.48
C VAL A 107 15.07 -8.22 9.37
N ALA A 108 16.37 -8.48 9.59
CA ALA A 108 17.38 -7.43 9.43
C ALA A 108 17.53 -7.00 7.96
N GLU A 109 17.48 -7.95 7.02
CA GLU A 109 17.55 -7.65 5.59
C GLU A 109 16.37 -6.81 5.09
N SER A 110 15.20 -6.91 5.75
CA SER A 110 14.03 -6.08 5.40
C SER A 110 14.33 -4.58 5.51
N TYR A 111 15.19 -4.16 6.44
CA TYR A 111 15.62 -2.77 6.58
C TYR A 111 16.36 -2.29 5.34
N ASP A 112 17.33 -3.07 4.88
CA ASP A 112 18.14 -2.73 3.71
C ASP A 112 17.30 -2.75 2.43
N ARG A 113 16.35 -3.69 2.32
CA ARG A 113 15.40 -3.76 1.18
C ARG A 113 14.46 -2.55 1.15
N PHE A 114 13.88 -2.15 2.28
CA PHE A 114 13.03 -0.96 2.35
C PHE A 114 13.82 0.30 2.01
N LYS A 115 15.03 0.43 2.55
CA LYS A 115 15.90 1.56 2.23
C LYS A 115 16.24 1.61 0.74
N ALA A 116 16.51 0.47 0.11
CA ALA A 116 16.83 0.38 -1.31
C ALA A 116 15.65 0.71 -2.25
N GLN A 117 14.40 0.57 -1.81
CA GLN A 117 13.24 0.95 -2.62
C GLN A 117 13.12 2.46 -2.81
N GLY A 118 13.69 3.25 -1.89
CA GLY A 118 13.59 4.70 -1.87
C GLY A 118 12.31 5.18 -1.19
N VAL A 119 12.41 6.28 -0.44
CA VAL A 119 11.33 6.81 0.39
C VAL A 119 10.10 7.25 -0.43
N ASP A 120 10.29 7.75 -1.65
CA ASP A 120 9.17 8.21 -2.49
C ASP A 120 8.24 7.06 -2.88
N LYS A 121 8.80 5.88 -3.19
CA LYS A 121 7.98 4.70 -3.51
C LYS A 121 7.25 4.16 -2.28
N LEU A 122 7.89 4.26 -1.11
CA LEU A 122 7.27 3.87 0.16
C LEU A 122 6.14 4.84 0.52
N ASP A 123 6.32 6.14 0.27
CA ASP A 123 5.27 7.15 0.43
C ASP A 123 4.06 6.80 -0.43
N ASP A 124 4.26 6.61 -1.74
CA ASP A 124 3.18 6.29 -2.66
C ASP A 124 2.44 5.00 -2.24
N ALA A 125 3.18 3.96 -1.84
CA ALA A 125 2.59 2.70 -1.40
C ALA A 125 1.78 2.85 -0.09
N VAL A 126 2.29 3.60 0.89
CA VAL A 126 1.59 3.86 2.16
C VAL A 126 0.38 4.75 1.93
N ASP A 127 0.51 5.78 1.11
CA ASP A 127 -0.58 6.71 0.77
C ASP A 127 -1.70 5.98 0.02
N GLU A 128 -1.37 5.21 -1.01
CA GLU A 128 -2.37 4.45 -1.76
C GLU A 128 -3.11 3.45 -0.87
N LEU A 129 -2.37 2.71 -0.03
CA LEU A 129 -2.93 1.66 0.81
C LEU A 129 -3.85 2.23 1.89
N LEU A 130 -3.45 3.31 2.55
CA LEU A 130 -4.20 3.92 3.65
C LEU A 130 -5.27 4.90 3.20
N ALA A 131 -5.35 5.26 1.91
CA ALA A 131 -6.40 6.12 1.35
C ALA A 131 -7.79 5.47 1.32
N ARG A 132 -7.87 4.13 1.40
CA ARG A 132 -9.13 3.38 1.29
C ARG A 132 -9.50 2.80 2.65
N ASP A 133 -10.30 3.54 3.42
CA ASP A 133 -10.78 3.09 4.74
C ASP A 133 -11.64 1.81 4.61
N GLY A 134 -11.34 0.84 5.48
CA GLY A 134 -11.97 -0.46 5.56
C GLY A 134 -11.28 -1.35 6.61
N PRO A 135 -11.93 -2.44 7.06
CA PRO A 135 -11.36 -3.33 8.07
C PRO A 135 -9.96 -3.82 7.67
N PRO A 136 -8.94 -3.64 8.52
CA PRO A 136 -7.57 -4.02 8.16
C PRO A 136 -7.46 -5.53 8.01
N SER A 137 -6.81 -5.97 6.93
CA SER A 137 -6.55 -7.38 6.65
C SER A 137 -5.16 -7.58 6.01
N PHE A 138 -4.72 -8.83 5.93
CA PHE A 138 -3.44 -9.16 5.30
C PHE A 138 -3.47 -9.09 3.77
N GLY A 139 -4.63 -9.30 3.14
CA GLY A 139 -4.71 -9.40 1.67
C GLY A 139 -3.80 -10.51 1.11
N ASP A 140 -3.31 -10.31 -0.11
CA ASP A 140 -2.42 -11.24 -0.82
C ASP A 140 -0.94 -11.01 -0.45
N CYS A 141 -0.59 -11.08 0.83
CA CYS A 141 0.83 -11.05 1.26
C CYS A 141 1.62 -12.18 0.60
N VAL A 142 2.47 -11.88 -0.40
CA VAL A 142 3.57 -12.74 -0.89
C VAL A 142 4.58 -11.93 -1.70
#